data_AF-A0A538HI67-F1
#
_entry.id   AF-A0A538HI67-F1
#
_cell.length_a   1.000
_cell.length_b   1.000
_cell.length_c   1.000
_cell.angle_alpha   90.00
_cell.angle_beta   90.00
_cell.angle_gamma   90.00
#
_symmetry.space_group_name_H-M   'P 1'
#
loop_
_entity.id
_entity.type
_entity.pdbx_description
1 polymer ?
#
loop_
_entity_poly.entity_id
_entity_poly.type
_entity_poly.pdbx_seq_one_letter_code
_entity_poly.pdbx_strand_id
1 'polypeptide(L)'
;MRYGRSSCITVTLASRRRPVIRRKEPPNGRLHRRQPQGGRRPGAEVRPLPAARDADGARRARSRELRDQLPADRTRLPVAVRAQAQESGGDLRPLGRKRSDQARGRSGRPEAVRRRARREGHDAGLRGRARGGGADRYRGSQHRARRRGHRARLVELALELFPDTAAVEDGALSIGGVRATELASEHGTPLVVYCRETIVAQARAFRAIDPEALVAFGVKAFPNVALLRLLRGEGLGADVSTLGELEFALHAGLRGEELLFHGNNKSDEELTAAAAAGALVVLDSAEEVGRAAGAGARRVLLRLTPGIKARTHQSIQTAHDDSKFGVDLDGALGVLRDALDVLEPIGLHVHIGSQLARVDESLLAVDRLAAFCRRCRDELGWTPQLVDLGGGPGIRHSLDERVPPPHEFARALVERLRGEWPEPARVALEPGRSLVGRAGVTLYRIGATKRSGGVEYAAIDGGMSDNPRPQLYGARYAARLANRDGPPEGEFRIAGKHCESGDVLLGRVALPRPRRGDLLAVPATGAYTLAMASNYNGVPRPAAVLVAGGEATVIRRRETVDDLLALEA
;
A
#
# COMPACT_ATOMS: atom_id res chain seq x y z
N MET A 1 -12.50 28.44 -53.22
CA MET A 1 -12.13 29.75 -53.81
C MET A 1 -12.75 30.85 -52.95
N ARG A 2 -11.89 31.74 -52.44
CA ARG A 2 -12.02 33.20 -52.15
C ARG A 2 -13.40 33.83 -51.87
N TYR A 3 -13.59 34.89 -51.07
CA TYR A 3 -12.89 35.60 -49.97
C TYR A 3 -13.71 36.91 -49.78
N GLY A 4 -13.85 37.42 -48.55
CA GLY A 4 -13.96 38.87 -48.27
C GLY A 4 -15.34 39.38 -47.85
N ARG A 5 -15.49 40.33 -46.91
CA ARG A 5 -14.56 41.08 -46.04
C ARG A 5 -15.47 41.70 -44.96
N SER A 6 -15.18 41.46 -43.68
CA SER A 6 -15.78 42.22 -42.56
C SER A 6 -14.80 43.30 -42.14
N SER A 7 -15.30 44.54 -42.09
CA SER A 7 -14.55 45.74 -41.75
C SER A 7 -14.55 46.01 -40.24
N CYS A 8 -13.46 46.63 -39.79
CA CYS A 8 -13.05 46.91 -38.42
C CYS A 8 -14.08 47.66 -37.57
N ILE A 9 -14.20 47.23 -36.30
CA ILE A 9 -14.55 48.12 -35.18
C ILE A 9 -13.37 48.14 -34.22
N THR A 10 -12.78 49.33 -34.11
CA THR A 10 -11.68 49.69 -33.22
C THR A 10 -12.18 49.73 -31.77
N VAL A 11 -11.62 48.91 -30.89
CA VAL A 11 -11.82 49.04 -29.43
C VAL A 11 -10.56 49.64 -28.81
N THR A 12 -10.68 50.90 -28.43
CA THR A 12 -9.66 51.70 -27.74
C THR A 12 -9.49 51.22 -26.30
N LEU A 13 -8.26 50.81 -25.96
CA LEU A 13 -7.81 50.53 -24.60
C LEU A 13 -7.81 51.82 -23.76
N ALA A 14 -8.71 51.92 -22.79
CA ALA A 14 -8.68 52.94 -21.75
C ALA A 14 -8.17 52.34 -20.43
N SER A 15 -6.92 52.64 -20.10
CA SER A 15 -6.31 52.35 -18.81
C SER A 15 -7.01 53.13 -17.71
N ARG A 16 -7.67 52.44 -16.76
CA ARG A 16 -8.09 53.03 -15.49
C ARG A 16 -7.35 52.37 -14.33
N ARG A 17 -6.33 53.07 -13.85
CA ARG A 17 -5.65 52.83 -12.57
C ARG A 17 -6.67 53.00 -11.43
N ARG A 18 -6.75 52.03 -10.53
CA ARG A 18 -7.34 52.19 -9.18
C ARG A 18 -6.27 51.95 -8.11
N PRO A 19 -6.35 52.65 -6.96
CA PRO A 19 -5.22 52.85 -6.07
C PRO A 19 -4.98 51.67 -5.12
N VAL A 20 -3.70 51.37 -4.91
CA VAL A 20 -3.18 50.41 -3.93
C VAL A 20 -3.19 51.08 -2.54
N ILE A 21 -3.96 50.52 -1.60
CA ILE A 21 -3.90 50.88 -0.19
C ILE A 21 -2.65 50.22 0.41
N ARG A 22 -1.63 51.02 0.70
CA ARG A 22 -0.43 50.63 1.45
C ARG A 22 -0.77 50.50 2.93
N ARG A 23 -0.64 49.32 3.51
CA ARG A 23 -0.44 49.15 4.96
C ARG A 23 1.07 49.21 5.25
N LYS A 24 1.44 50.07 6.20
CA LYS A 24 2.80 50.26 6.72
C LYS A 24 3.16 49.11 7.66
N GLU A 25 4.24 48.41 7.38
CA GLU A 25 5.03 47.67 8.38
C GLU A 25 6.25 48.53 8.77
N PRO A 26 6.65 48.57 10.05
CA PRO A 26 7.98 49.01 10.45
C PRO A 26 8.96 47.82 10.65
N PRO A 27 10.29 48.05 10.62
CA PRO A 27 11.25 47.09 10.11
C PRO A 27 12.04 46.31 11.18
N ASN A 28 12.55 45.14 10.76
CA ASN A 28 13.78 44.44 11.16
C ASN A 28 14.39 44.72 12.56
N GLY A 29 14.37 43.70 13.41
CA GLY A 29 15.24 43.57 14.58
C GLY A 29 15.88 42.18 14.66
N ARG A 30 17.14 42.05 14.21
CA ARG A 30 18.00 40.90 14.52
C ARG A 30 18.26 40.86 16.02
N LEU A 31 18.07 39.72 16.68
CA LEU A 31 18.53 39.49 18.04
C LEU A 31 19.47 38.28 18.10
N HIS A 32 20.77 38.59 18.03
CA HIS A 32 21.81 37.79 18.67
C HIS A 32 21.73 38.01 20.19
N ARG A 33 21.70 36.93 20.98
CA ARG A 33 22.10 36.92 22.40
C ARG A 33 23.02 35.70 22.59
N ARG A 34 24.34 35.87 22.56
CA ARG A 34 25.26 36.16 23.69
C ARG A 34 25.15 35.16 24.85
N GLN A 35 26.19 34.35 24.97
CA GLN A 35 26.62 33.61 26.16
C GLN A 35 26.76 34.52 27.39
N PRO A 36 26.79 33.92 28.60
CA PRO A 36 27.62 34.45 29.68
C PRO A 36 28.64 33.41 30.17
N GLN A 37 29.91 33.82 30.25
CA GLN A 37 30.93 33.21 31.09
C GLN A 37 30.99 33.93 32.44
N GLY A 38 31.14 33.17 33.52
CA GLY A 38 32.10 33.46 34.61
C GLY A 38 31.61 34.19 35.86
N GLY A 39 31.58 33.48 37.00
CA GLY A 39 31.57 34.06 38.35
C GLY A 39 31.42 33.02 39.46
N ARG A 40 32.51 32.68 40.17
CA ARG A 40 32.54 31.79 41.36
C ARG A 40 32.31 32.59 42.65
N ARG A 41 31.62 31.97 43.65
CA ARG A 41 31.94 31.82 45.11
C ARG A 41 30.63 31.71 45.96
N PRO A 42 30.66 31.27 47.26
CA PRO A 42 30.48 29.88 47.65
C PRO A 42 29.38 29.66 48.73
N GLY A 43 28.97 28.41 48.95
CA GLY A 43 28.31 27.97 50.20
C GLY A 43 26.78 27.93 50.18
N ALA A 44 26.23 26.73 49.97
CA ALA A 44 24.99 26.28 50.60
C ALA A 44 24.93 24.74 50.51
N GLU A 45 24.55 24.12 51.62
CA GLU A 45 24.67 22.70 51.94
C GLU A 45 23.90 21.76 51.00
N VAL A 46 24.50 20.61 50.72
CA VAL A 46 23.84 19.49 50.04
C VAL A 46 22.97 18.75 51.05
N ARG A 47 21.64 18.86 50.94
CA ARG A 47 20.70 17.93 51.57
C ARG A 47 20.53 16.69 50.67
N PRO A 48 20.74 15.46 51.18
CA PRO A 48 20.40 14.26 50.43
C PRO A 48 18.87 14.08 50.39
N LEU A 49 18.33 13.83 49.19
CA LEU A 49 16.95 13.38 49.01
C LEU A 49 16.77 11.98 49.66
N PRO A 50 15.67 11.72 50.38
CA PRO A 50 15.45 10.42 51.01
C PRO A 50 15.17 9.35 49.94
N ALA A 51 15.73 8.16 50.16
CA ALA A 51 15.47 6.99 49.34
C ALA A 51 13.97 6.65 49.33
N ALA A 52 13.40 6.48 48.15
CA ALA A 52 12.01 6.05 47.96
C ALA A 52 11.80 4.64 48.53
N ARG A 53 11.15 4.56 49.70
CA ARG A 53 10.43 3.37 50.16
C ARG A 53 8.93 3.61 49.93
N ASP A 54 8.22 2.55 49.58
CA ASP A 54 6.75 2.44 49.49
C ASP A 54 6.00 2.81 48.18
N ALA A 55 6.55 2.47 47.02
CA ALA A 55 5.77 2.40 45.77
C ALA A 55 4.90 1.11 45.65
N ASP A 56 5.13 0.11 46.51
CA ASP A 56 4.50 -1.21 46.41
C ASP A 56 3.19 -1.31 47.21
N GLY A 57 3.03 -0.52 48.28
CA GLY A 57 1.81 -0.47 49.10
C GLY A 57 0.63 0.18 48.38
N ALA A 58 0.88 1.28 47.66
CA ALA A 58 -0.15 2.03 46.94
C ALA A 58 -0.75 1.27 45.74
N ARG A 59 0.04 0.39 45.10
CA ARG A 59 -0.45 -0.48 44.01
C ARG A 59 -1.31 -1.64 44.54
N ARG A 60 -0.96 -2.22 45.69
CA ARG A 60 -1.72 -3.32 46.31
C ARG A 60 -3.07 -2.87 46.86
N ALA A 61 -3.17 -1.63 47.36
CA ALA A 61 -4.43 -1.06 47.81
C ALA A 61 -5.43 -0.87 46.65
N ARG A 62 -5.00 -0.28 45.53
CA ARG A 62 -5.85 -0.07 44.34
C ARG A 62 -6.28 -1.39 43.67
N SER A 63 -5.43 -2.41 43.68
CA SER A 63 -5.79 -3.75 43.16
C SER A 63 -6.75 -4.54 44.05
N ARG A 64 -6.89 -4.20 45.34
CA ARG A 64 -7.93 -4.78 46.21
C ARG A 64 -9.27 -4.08 45.99
N GLU A 65 -9.26 -2.76 45.90
CA GLU A 65 -10.47 -1.95 45.69
C GLU A 65 -11.18 -2.27 44.35
N LEU A 66 -10.41 -2.61 43.30
CA LEU A 66 -10.94 -3.08 42.00
C LEU A 66 -11.46 -4.53 42.01
N ARG A 67 -11.03 -5.38 42.96
CA ARG A 67 -11.53 -6.77 43.08
C ARG A 67 -12.87 -6.85 43.80
N ASP A 68 -13.12 -5.93 44.73
CA ASP A 68 -14.37 -5.89 45.50
C ASP A 68 -15.55 -5.29 44.70
N GLN A 69 -15.29 -4.79 43.48
CA GLN A 69 -16.31 -4.24 42.56
C GLN A 69 -16.77 -5.23 41.47
N LEU A 70 -16.28 -6.47 41.47
CA LEU A 70 -16.69 -7.50 40.51
C LEU A 70 -17.56 -8.59 41.19
N PRO A 71 -18.70 -8.99 40.59
CA PRO A 71 -19.51 -10.06 41.16
C PRO A 71 -18.73 -11.39 41.23
N ALA A 72 -18.86 -12.10 42.36
CA ALA A 72 -18.12 -13.35 42.60
C ALA A 72 -18.52 -14.51 41.66
N ASP A 73 -19.67 -14.43 40.99
CA ASP A 73 -20.16 -15.46 40.07
C ASP A 73 -19.95 -15.08 38.59
N ARG A 74 -19.01 -15.77 37.95
CA ARG A 74 -18.61 -15.58 36.54
C ARG A 74 -19.64 -16.07 35.52
N THR A 75 -20.79 -16.59 35.95
CA THR A 75 -21.89 -17.00 35.06
C THR A 75 -22.79 -15.84 34.62
N ARG A 76 -22.62 -14.64 35.18
CA ARG A 76 -23.38 -13.43 34.80
C ARG A 76 -22.67 -12.49 33.81
N LEU A 77 -21.55 -12.91 33.21
CA LEU A 77 -20.85 -12.11 32.20
C LEU A 77 -21.39 -12.40 30.78
N PRO A 78 -21.57 -11.38 29.92
CA PRO A 78 -22.02 -11.57 28.53
C PRO A 78 -21.08 -12.50 27.73
N VAL A 79 -21.66 -13.34 26.87
CA VAL A 79 -20.99 -14.44 26.14
C VAL A 79 -19.77 -14.01 25.32
N ALA A 80 -19.71 -12.75 24.88
CA ALA A 80 -18.62 -12.23 24.03
C ALA A 80 -17.21 -12.30 24.67
N VAL A 81 -17.10 -12.43 25.99
CA VAL A 81 -15.80 -12.44 26.69
C VAL A 81 -15.24 -13.86 26.90
N ARG A 82 -16.01 -14.92 26.64
CA ARG A 82 -15.56 -16.31 26.87
C ARG A 82 -14.79 -16.94 25.70
N ALA A 83 -14.83 -16.38 24.49
CA ALA A 83 -14.45 -17.12 23.28
C ALA A 83 -13.08 -16.80 22.66
N GLN A 84 -12.20 -16.03 23.31
CA GLN A 84 -10.88 -15.68 22.73
C GLN A 84 -9.66 -16.14 23.53
N ALA A 85 -9.84 -17.10 24.43
CA ALA A 85 -8.73 -17.66 25.20
C ALA A 85 -8.68 -19.18 25.05
N GLN A 86 -8.51 -19.70 23.83
CA GLN A 86 -7.96 -21.03 23.60
C GLN A 86 -7.57 -21.25 22.13
N GLU A 87 -6.47 -21.98 21.95
CA GLU A 87 -5.86 -22.47 20.71
C GLU A 87 -4.83 -21.57 20.00
N SER A 88 -3.60 -21.61 20.53
CA SER A 88 -2.36 -21.59 19.73
C SER A 88 -1.20 -22.12 20.59
N GLY A 89 -1.04 -23.44 20.63
CA GLY A 89 0.07 -24.07 21.33
C GLY A 89 0.02 -25.57 21.12
N GLY A 90 0.83 -26.07 20.17
CA GLY A 90 0.96 -27.49 19.92
C GLY A 90 1.56 -28.20 21.12
N ASP A 91 1.23 -29.48 21.26
CA ASP A 91 2.03 -30.32 22.15
C ASP A 91 2.21 -31.76 21.69
N LEU A 92 3.43 -32.17 21.99
CA LEU A 92 4.04 -33.47 21.92
C LEU A 92 3.15 -34.55 22.55
N ARG A 93 3.00 -35.70 21.88
CA ARG A 93 2.35 -36.88 22.47
C ARG A 93 3.34 -37.67 23.32
N PRO A 94 3.02 -38.02 24.58
CA PRO A 94 3.59 -39.18 25.24
C PRO A 94 2.68 -40.41 25.07
N LEU A 95 3.33 -41.56 24.95
CA LEU A 95 2.73 -42.90 24.93
C LEU A 95 2.15 -43.27 26.30
N GLY A 96 0.96 -43.88 26.33
CA GLY A 96 0.39 -44.49 27.53
C GLY A 96 -0.81 -45.41 27.24
N ARG A 97 -0.67 -46.69 27.56
CA ARG A 97 -1.57 -47.83 27.28
C ARG A 97 -2.83 -47.88 28.17
N LYS A 98 -3.92 -48.45 27.63
CA LYS A 98 -4.82 -49.54 28.15
C LYS A 98 -6.23 -49.35 27.53
N ARG A 99 -6.72 -50.25 26.66
CA ARG A 99 -7.32 -51.61 26.79
C ARG A 99 -8.85 -51.57 27.02
N SER A 100 -9.50 -52.61 26.46
CA SER A 100 -10.93 -53.04 26.44
C SER A 100 -11.89 -52.18 25.60
N ASP A 101 -12.85 -52.72 24.83
CA ASP A 101 -13.21 -54.08 24.42
C ASP A 101 -14.27 -53.97 23.29
N GLN A 102 -14.31 -54.95 22.36
CA GLN A 102 -15.48 -55.43 21.58
C GLN A 102 -16.19 -54.43 20.61
N ALA A 103 -16.66 -54.77 19.40
CA ALA A 103 -16.82 -56.01 18.65
C ALA A 103 -17.16 -55.73 17.15
N ARG A 104 -16.77 -56.69 16.30
CA ARG A 104 -17.39 -57.19 15.04
C ARG A 104 -17.48 -56.31 13.77
N GLY A 105 -16.88 -56.84 12.69
CA GLY A 105 -17.29 -56.60 11.29
C GLY A 105 -16.24 -57.04 10.26
N ARG A 106 -16.47 -58.18 9.57
CA ARG A 106 -15.65 -58.81 8.50
C ARG A 106 -15.53 -57.88 7.26
N SER A 107 -14.58 -57.96 6.33
CA SER A 107 -14.03 -59.10 5.56
C SER A 107 -12.89 -58.68 4.61
N GLY A 108 -11.96 -59.60 4.28
CA GLY A 108 -11.31 -59.65 2.95
C GLY A 108 -9.79 -59.38 2.87
N ARG A 109 -8.98 -60.45 2.84
CA ARG A 109 -7.58 -60.53 2.36
C ARG A 109 -7.51 -61.54 1.20
N PRO A 110 -6.46 -61.54 0.35
CA PRO A 110 -5.26 -62.42 0.55
C PRO A 110 -3.93 -61.64 0.34
N GLU A 111 -2.87 -61.84 1.15
CA GLU A 111 -1.72 -62.79 0.99
C GLU A 111 -0.96 -62.65 -0.35
N ALA A 112 0.37 -62.75 -0.49
CA ALA A 112 1.59 -62.91 0.32
C ALA A 112 2.75 -62.52 -0.65
N VAL A 113 3.99 -62.22 -0.26
CA VAL A 113 5.09 -63.19 -0.12
C VAL A 113 6.35 -62.41 0.30
N ARG A 114 7.07 -62.97 1.28
CA ARG A 114 8.42 -62.58 1.70
C ARG A 114 9.46 -63.33 0.87
N ARG A 115 10.65 -62.74 0.68
CA ARG A 115 11.93 -63.45 0.95
C ARG A 115 13.12 -62.48 1.03
N ARG A 116 13.86 -62.61 2.13
CA ARG A 116 15.24 -62.14 2.35
C ARG A 116 16.20 -63.22 1.88
N ALA A 117 17.39 -62.84 1.43
CA ALA A 117 18.64 -63.52 1.79
C ALA A 117 19.84 -62.57 1.68
N ARG A 118 20.72 -62.62 2.69
CA ARG A 118 22.07 -62.04 2.76
C ARG A 118 23.05 -62.99 2.01
N ARG A 119 24.32 -62.68 1.68
CA ARG A 119 25.49 -62.37 2.53
C ARG A 119 26.74 -62.23 1.63
N GLU A 120 27.74 -61.45 2.13
CA GLU A 120 29.22 -61.63 2.08
C GLU A 120 29.92 -61.77 0.70
N GLY A 121 31.10 -61.22 0.40
CA GLY A 121 32.18 -60.56 1.14
C GLY A 121 33.50 -60.70 0.34
N HIS A 122 34.56 -59.95 0.71
CA HIS A 122 35.97 -59.96 0.23
C HIS A 122 36.35 -59.20 -1.06
N ASP A 123 37.55 -58.60 -1.22
CA ASP A 123 38.57 -57.99 -0.35
C ASP A 123 39.64 -57.33 -1.26
N ALA A 124 40.38 -56.36 -0.71
CA ALA A 124 41.76 -55.94 -1.01
C ALA A 124 42.22 -55.32 -2.36
N GLY A 125 43.02 -54.22 -2.26
CA GLY A 125 44.27 -54.13 -3.05
C GLY A 125 44.73 -52.80 -3.69
N LEU A 126 45.40 -51.93 -2.90
CA LEU A 126 46.69 -51.22 -3.21
C LEU A 126 46.87 -50.10 -4.28
N ARG A 127 47.33 -48.93 -3.75
CA ARG A 127 48.45 -48.03 -4.14
C ARG A 127 48.48 -47.27 -5.49
N GLY A 128 48.72 -45.95 -5.39
CA GLY A 128 49.41 -45.15 -6.42
C GLY A 128 49.48 -43.64 -6.10
N ARG A 129 50.68 -43.10 -5.81
CA ARG A 129 50.97 -41.65 -5.70
C ARG A 129 51.18 -41.04 -7.09
N ALA A 130 50.68 -39.82 -7.35
CA ALA A 130 51.24 -38.93 -8.36
C ALA A 130 51.03 -37.44 -7.99
N ARG A 131 52.10 -36.65 -8.13
CA ARG A 131 52.14 -35.19 -8.04
C ARG A 131 51.55 -34.57 -9.31
N GLY A 132 50.92 -33.40 -9.19
CA GLY A 132 50.49 -32.60 -10.35
C GLY A 132 49.87 -31.27 -9.94
N GLY A 133 50.68 -30.30 -9.54
CA GLY A 133 50.28 -28.90 -9.43
C GLY A 133 50.28 -28.24 -10.81
N GLY A 134 49.21 -27.52 -11.16
CA GLY A 134 49.18 -26.72 -12.38
C GLY A 134 47.86 -26.68 -13.18
N ALA A 135 46.68 -26.81 -12.55
CA ALA A 135 45.40 -26.63 -13.26
C ALA A 135 44.35 -25.79 -12.49
N ASP A 136 44.67 -25.33 -11.28
CA ASP A 136 43.64 -24.78 -10.37
C ASP A 136 43.53 -23.24 -10.40
N ARG A 137 44.48 -22.54 -11.04
CA ARG A 137 44.46 -21.06 -11.09
C ARG A 137 43.59 -20.49 -12.21
N TYR A 138 43.36 -21.23 -13.30
CA TYR A 138 42.53 -20.75 -14.41
C TYR A 138 41.02 -21.02 -14.22
N ARG A 139 40.63 -22.16 -13.62
CA ARG A 139 39.23 -22.46 -13.29
C ARG A 139 38.67 -21.55 -12.19
N GLY A 140 39.48 -21.16 -11.21
CA GLY A 140 39.10 -20.20 -10.16
C GLY A 140 38.77 -18.79 -10.69
N SER A 141 39.46 -18.35 -11.75
CA SER A 141 39.25 -17.03 -12.37
C SER A 141 37.93 -16.96 -13.16
N GLN A 142 37.60 -18.00 -13.93
CA GLN A 142 36.35 -18.09 -14.68
C GLN A 142 35.14 -18.32 -13.77
N HIS A 143 35.29 -19.07 -12.67
CA HIS A 143 34.23 -19.23 -11.67
C HIS A 143 33.98 -17.95 -10.86
N ARG A 144 35.03 -17.17 -10.55
CA ARG A 144 34.91 -15.83 -9.94
C ARG A 144 34.31 -14.81 -10.90
N ALA A 145 34.65 -14.84 -12.19
CA ALA A 145 34.07 -13.97 -13.21
C ALA A 145 32.58 -14.28 -13.45
N ARG A 146 32.20 -15.57 -13.54
CA ARG A 146 30.79 -16.00 -13.63
C ARG A 146 29.99 -15.68 -12.36
N ARG A 147 30.57 -15.82 -11.16
CA ARG A 147 29.95 -15.37 -9.90
C ARG A 147 29.83 -13.85 -9.79
N ARG A 148 30.81 -13.09 -10.30
CA ARG A 148 30.73 -11.62 -10.39
C ARG A 148 29.64 -11.18 -11.36
N GLY A 149 29.52 -11.82 -12.53
CA GLY A 149 28.44 -11.56 -13.48
C GLY A 149 27.05 -11.93 -12.95
N HIS A 150 26.93 -13.03 -12.21
CA HIS A 150 25.67 -13.39 -11.52
C HIS A 150 25.34 -12.45 -10.34
N ARG A 151 26.36 -11.92 -9.65
CA ARG A 151 26.21 -10.97 -8.52
C ARG A 151 25.89 -9.54 -8.97
N ALA A 152 26.53 -9.05 -10.03
CA ALA A 152 26.17 -7.79 -10.67
C ALA A 152 24.70 -7.87 -11.13
N ARG A 153 24.30 -8.99 -11.76
CA ARG A 153 22.90 -9.28 -12.07
C ARG A 153 21.99 -9.22 -10.84
N LEU A 154 22.35 -9.81 -9.69
CA LEU A 154 21.46 -9.79 -8.49
C LEU A 154 21.30 -8.39 -7.87
N VAL A 155 22.32 -7.54 -7.92
CA VAL A 155 22.25 -6.14 -7.44
C VAL A 155 21.47 -5.26 -8.42
N GLU A 156 21.68 -5.46 -9.73
CA GLU A 156 20.98 -4.77 -10.81
C GLU A 156 19.50 -5.19 -10.88
N LEU A 157 19.20 -6.49 -10.72
CA LEU A 157 17.85 -7.04 -10.57
C LEU A 157 17.10 -6.43 -9.38
N ALA A 158 17.79 -6.06 -8.29
CA ALA A 158 17.14 -5.51 -7.10
C ALA A 158 16.64 -4.07 -7.29
N LEU A 159 17.24 -3.29 -8.20
CA LEU A 159 16.81 -1.92 -8.50
C LEU A 159 15.56 -1.85 -9.37
N GLU A 160 15.21 -2.91 -10.10
CA GLU A 160 14.00 -2.97 -10.94
C GLU A 160 12.69 -2.70 -10.17
N LEU A 161 12.69 -2.96 -8.86
CA LEU A 161 11.54 -2.72 -7.99
C LEU A 161 11.50 -1.30 -7.42
N PHE A 162 12.60 -0.56 -7.52
CA PHE A 162 12.73 0.80 -7.01
C PHE A 162 12.18 1.82 -8.03
N PRO A 163 12.04 3.10 -7.62
CA PRO A 163 11.70 4.17 -8.55
C PRO A 163 12.73 4.32 -9.68
N ASP A 164 12.32 4.91 -10.80
CA ASP A 164 13.13 5.05 -12.02
C ASP A 164 14.46 5.80 -11.80
N THR A 165 14.46 6.73 -10.85
CA THR A 165 15.66 7.52 -10.50
C THR A 165 16.59 6.81 -9.51
N ALA A 166 16.26 5.59 -9.08
CA ALA A 166 17.03 4.91 -8.06
C ALA A 166 18.40 4.49 -8.62
N ALA A 167 19.46 4.95 -7.95
CA ALA A 167 20.83 4.66 -8.34
C ALA A 167 21.66 4.19 -7.14
N VAL A 168 22.81 3.59 -7.43
CA VAL A 168 23.78 3.17 -6.41
C VAL A 168 25.13 3.80 -6.72
N GLU A 169 25.56 4.69 -5.82
CA GLU A 169 26.80 5.43 -5.93
C GLU A 169 27.62 5.18 -4.66
N ASP A 170 28.84 4.67 -4.83
CA ASP A 170 29.72 4.23 -3.74
C ASP A 170 29.06 3.24 -2.77
N GLY A 171 28.12 2.45 -3.28
CA GLY A 171 27.35 1.46 -2.51
C GLY A 171 26.16 2.03 -1.73
N ALA A 172 25.93 3.35 -1.77
CA ALA A 172 24.75 3.98 -1.16
C ALA A 172 23.63 4.16 -2.20
N LEU A 173 22.38 3.94 -1.78
CA LEU A 173 21.18 4.19 -2.58
C LEU A 173 20.93 5.70 -2.65
N SER A 174 20.63 6.21 -3.85
CA SER A 174 20.02 7.52 -4.06
C SER A 174 18.66 7.36 -4.74
N ILE A 175 17.73 8.30 -4.47
CA ILE A 175 16.40 8.38 -5.10
C ILE A 175 16.13 9.85 -5.40
N GLY A 176 15.70 10.17 -6.62
CA GLY A 176 15.45 11.54 -7.05
C GLY A 176 16.68 12.44 -6.95
N GLY A 177 17.89 11.87 -7.01
CA GLY A 177 19.16 12.58 -6.83
C GLY A 177 19.60 12.79 -5.38
N VAL A 178 18.85 12.33 -4.37
CA VAL A 178 19.19 12.49 -2.94
C VAL A 178 19.65 11.16 -2.34
N ARG A 179 20.74 11.14 -1.58
CA ARG A 179 21.22 9.91 -0.92
C ARG A 179 20.26 9.50 0.20
N ALA A 180 19.97 8.20 0.30
CA ALA A 180 19.11 7.65 1.35
C ALA A 180 19.65 7.94 2.77
N THR A 181 20.97 8.04 2.92
CA THR A 181 21.63 8.43 4.17
C THR A 181 21.34 9.88 4.56
N GLU A 182 21.28 10.79 3.59
CA GLU A 182 20.96 12.20 3.82
C GLU A 182 19.48 12.33 4.21
N LEU A 183 18.57 11.71 3.44
CA LEU A 183 17.15 11.65 3.75
C LEU A 183 16.88 11.14 5.18
N ALA A 184 17.54 10.03 5.56
CA ALA A 184 17.39 9.43 6.89
C ALA A 184 18.02 10.28 8.00
N SER A 185 19.06 11.05 7.71
CA SER A 185 19.69 11.96 8.67
C SER A 185 18.85 13.20 8.91
N GLU A 186 18.26 13.76 7.86
CA GLU A 186 17.48 15.01 7.92
C GLU A 186 16.06 14.78 8.45
N HIS A 187 15.38 13.74 8.00
CA HIS A 187 13.95 13.51 8.30
C HIS A 187 13.70 12.35 9.28
N GLY A 188 14.77 11.66 9.70
CA GLY A 188 14.72 10.48 10.57
C GLY A 188 14.12 9.25 9.89
N THR A 189 14.02 8.14 10.64
CA THR A 189 13.41 6.88 10.19
C THR A 189 12.37 6.38 11.21
N PRO A 190 11.34 5.60 10.80
CA PRO A 190 11.00 5.23 9.42
C PRO A 190 10.65 6.45 8.56
N LEU A 191 10.86 6.39 7.25
CA LEU A 191 10.58 7.48 6.31
C LEU A 191 10.08 6.91 4.99
N VAL A 192 8.95 7.40 4.48
CA VAL A 192 8.48 7.04 3.14
C VAL A 192 8.93 8.10 2.14
N VAL A 193 9.69 7.68 1.14
CA VAL A 193 10.29 8.51 0.11
C VAL A 193 9.56 8.26 -1.21
N TYR A 194 8.92 9.29 -1.76
CA TYR A 194 8.25 9.26 -3.06
C TYR A 194 9.13 9.91 -4.12
N CYS A 195 9.34 9.23 -5.24
CA CYS A 195 10.01 9.78 -6.42
C CYS A 195 9.03 10.51 -7.33
N ARG A 196 9.22 11.81 -7.54
CA ARG A 196 8.33 12.63 -8.40
C ARG A 196 8.34 12.14 -9.85
N GLU A 197 9.52 11.88 -10.40
CA GLU A 197 9.71 11.51 -11.80
C GLU A 197 8.97 10.21 -12.13
N THR A 198 9.02 9.21 -11.25
CA THR A 198 8.29 7.94 -11.43
C THR A 198 6.78 8.13 -11.37
N ILE A 199 6.27 8.97 -10.46
CA ILE A 199 4.83 9.26 -10.39
C ILE A 199 4.37 9.94 -11.69
N VAL A 200 5.12 10.96 -12.14
CA VAL A 200 4.81 11.71 -13.37
C VAL A 200 4.89 10.81 -14.61
N ALA A 201 5.92 9.97 -14.71
CA ALA A 201 6.05 9.02 -15.82
C ALA A 201 4.85 8.06 -15.88
N GLN A 202 4.42 7.52 -14.74
CA GLN A 202 3.25 6.65 -14.68
C GLN A 202 1.96 7.39 -15.03
N ALA A 203 1.75 8.60 -14.52
CA ALA A 203 0.59 9.42 -14.84
C ALA A 203 0.48 9.67 -16.36
N ARG A 204 1.60 10.06 -17.00
CA ARG A 204 1.68 10.26 -18.44
C ARG A 204 1.45 8.97 -19.24
N ALA A 205 1.96 7.85 -18.76
CA ALA A 205 1.75 6.55 -19.42
C ALA A 205 0.26 6.17 -19.44
N PHE A 206 -0.49 6.43 -18.37
CA PHE A 206 -1.94 6.24 -18.34
C PHE A 206 -2.68 7.24 -19.26
N ARG A 207 -2.31 8.53 -19.22
CA ARG A 207 -2.89 9.56 -20.12
C ARG A 207 -2.65 9.27 -21.60
N ALA A 208 -1.57 8.58 -21.94
CA ALA A 208 -1.24 8.19 -23.31
C ALA A 208 -2.01 6.94 -23.82
N ILE A 209 -2.83 6.30 -22.98
CA ILE A 209 -3.69 5.19 -23.41
C ILE A 209 -4.83 5.73 -24.28
N ASP A 210 -5.51 6.76 -23.78
CA ASP A 210 -6.60 7.46 -24.47
C ASP A 210 -6.61 8.92 -23.96
N PRO A 211 -6.34 9.92 -24.84
CA PRO A 211 -6.32 11.33 -24.45
C PRO A 211 -7.63 11.85 -23.84
N GLU A 212 -8.76 11.25 -24.20
CA GLU A 212 -10.10 11.65 -23.72
C GLU A 212 -10.50 10.93 -22.42
N ALA A 213 -9.71 9.94 -21.99
CA ALA A 213 -10.00 9.18 -20.79
C ALA A 213 -9.90 10.03 -19.52
N LEU A 214 -10.81 9.83 -18.59
CA LEU A 214 -10.67 10.30 -17.22
C LEU A 214 -9.75 9.33 -16.47
N VAL A 215 -8.54 9.75 -16.15
CA VAL A 215 -7.65 8.97 -15.29
C VAL A 215 -7.76 9.55 -13.88
N ALA A 216 -8.34 8.79 -12.95
CA ALA A 216 -8.61 9.22 -11.60
C ALA A 216 -7.69 8.50 -10.59
N PHE A 217 -6.95 9.25 -9.78
CA PHE A 217 -6.11 8.63 -8.76
C PHE A 217 -6.98 8.07 -7.63
N GLY A 218 -6.91 6.75 -7.40
CA GLY A 218 -7.55 6.12 -6.26
C GLY A 218 -6.92 6.59 -4.94
N VAL A 219 -7.56 7.56 -4.28
CA VAL A 219 -7.01 8.31 -3.14
C VAL A 219 -6.69 7.42 -1.95
N LYS A 220 -7.47 6.34 -1.78
CA LYS A 220 -7.22 5.24 -0.83
C LYS A 220 -5.79 4.68 -0.84
N ALA A 221 -5.06 4.80 -1.96
CA ALA A 221 -3.67 4.39 -2.02
C ALA A 221 -2.78 5.23 -1.10
N PHE A 222 -2.97 6.55 -1.08
CA PHE A 222 -2.38 7.47 -0.10
C PHE A 222 -3.06 8.85 -0.16
N PRO A 223 -3.97 9.17 0.78
CA PRO A 223 -4.59 10.50 0.86
C PRO A 223 -3.54 11.56 1.22
N ASN A 224 -3.08 12.31 0.23
CA ASN A 224 -2.07 13.35 0.41
C ASN A 224 -2.23 14.50 -0.60
N VAL A 225 -2.42 15.72 -0.09
CA VAL A 225 -2.68 16.91 -0.91
C VAL A 225 -1.54 17.23 -1.89
N ALA A 226 -0.28 17.00 -1.50
CA ALA A 226 0.85 17.28 -2.39
C ALA A 226 0.90 16.31 -3.57
N LEU A 227 0.63 15.02 -3.34
CA LEU A 227 0.55 14.05 -4.44
C LEU A 227 -0.68 14.28 -5.32
N LEU A 228 -1.82 14.63 -4.74
CA LEU A 228 -3.03 14.98 -5.50
C LEU A 228 -2.79 16.21 -6.40
N ARG A 229 -2.12 17.25 -5.88
CA ARG A 229 -1.74 18.42 -6.68
C ARG A 229 -0.77 18.07 -7.81
N LEU A 230 0.20 17.20 -7.54
CA LEU A 230 1.13 16.71 -8.56
C LEU A 230 0.39 15.98 -9.69
N LEU A 231 -0.50 15.04 -9.35
CA LEU A 231 -1.24 14.24 -10.32
C LEU A 231 -2.25 15.08 -11.09
N ARG A 232 -2.94 16.02 -10.43
CA ARG A 232 -3.80 17.01 -11.09
C ARG A 232 -3.03 17.85 -12.10
N GLY A 233 -1.79 18.25 -11.77
CA GLY A 233 -0.90 18.96 -12.71
C GLY A 233 -0.55 18.16 -13.97
N GLU A 234 -0.66 16.83 -13.92
CA GLU A 234 -0.51 15.92 -15.07
C GLU A 234 -1.87 15.56 -15.71
N GLY A 235 -2.96 16.23 -15.32
CA GLY A 235 -4.30 16.09 -15.89
C GLY A 235 -5.13 14.93 -15.31
N LEU A 236 -4.83 14.46 -14.11
CA LEU A 236 -5.58 13.39 -13.45
C LEU A 236 -6.64 13.92 -12.48
N GLY A 237 -7.75 13.20 -12.40
CA GLY A 237 -8.80 13.36 -11.39
C GLY A 237 -8.52 12.58 -10.10
N ALA A 238 -9.55 12.38 -9.28
CA ALA A 238 -9.51 11.54 -8.07
C ALA A 238 -10.72 10.60 -7.95
N ASP A 239 -10.44 9.34 -7.61
CA ASP A 239 -11.40 8.36 -7.09
C ASP A 239 -11.36 8.46 -5.56
N VAL A 240 -12.46 8.95 -4.98
CA VAL A 240 -12.65 9.14 -3.54
C VAL A 240 -13.79 8.26 -3.05
N SER A 241 -13.69 7.70 -1.85
CA SER A 241 -14.67 6.76 -1.29
C SER A 241 -15.36 7.24 -0.02
N THR A 242 -14.92 8.35 0.58
CA THR A 242 -15.45 8.88 1.85
C THR A 242 -15.35 10.41 1.87
N LEU A 243 -16.07 11.05 2.80
CA LEU A 243 -15.94 12.50 3.03
C LEU A 243 -14.49 12.93 3.28
N GLY A 244 -13.73 12.14 4.05
CA GLY A 244 -12.31 12.43 4.31
C GLY A 244 -11.48 12.49 3.03
N GLU A 245 -11.63 11.52 2.12
CA GLU A 245 -10.89 11.53 0.86
C GLU A 245 -11.34 12.66 -0.07
N LEU A 246 -12.64 12.98 -0.09
CA LEU A 246 -13.18 14.12 -0.82
C LEU A 246 -12.53 15.42 -0.34
N GLU A 247 -12.41 15.64 0.97
CA GLU A 247 -11.76 16.83 1.52
C GLU A 247 -10.30 16.96 1.06
N PHE A 248 -9.53 15.87 1.06
CA PHE A 248 -8.16 15.90 0.52
C PHE A 248 -8.13 16.30 -0.97
N ALA A 249 -9.06 15.79 -1.77
CA ALA A 249 -9.18 16.13 -3.19
C ALA A 249 -9.58 17.61 -3.40
N LEU A 250 -10.54 18.11 -2.62
CA LEU A 250 -10.97 19.51 -2.65
C LEU A 250 -9.83 20.47 -2.25
N HIS A 251 -9.02 20.11 -1.25
CA HIS A 251 -7.83 20.88 -0.85
C HIS A 251 -6.71 20.85 -1.90
N ALA A 252 -6.68 19.83 -2.76
CA ALA A 252 -5.82 19.78 -3.95
C ALA A 252 -6.40 20.59 -5.13
N GLY A 253 -7.63 21.07 -5.00
CA GLY A 253 -8.33 21.91 -5.97
C GLY A 253 -9.05 21.14 -7.07
N LEU A 254 -9.25 19.83 -6.90
CA LEU A 254 -10.09 19.02 -7.79
C LEU A 254 -11.57 19.34 -7.56
N ARG A 255 -12.37 19.43 -8.62
CA ARG A 255 -13.81 19.74 -8.57
C ARG A 255 -14.57 19.07 -9.71
N GLY A 256 -15.89 19.03 -9.61
CA GLY A 256 -16.74 18.62 -10.72
C GLY A 256 -16.46 17.19 -11.16
N GLU A 257 -16.45 16.99 -12.48
CA GLU A 257 -16.20 15.69 -13.11
C GLU A 257 -14.75 15.19 -13.04
N GLU A 258 -13.86 15.95 -12.40
CA GLU A 258 -12.54 15.43 -12.01
C GLU A 258 -12.65 14.45 -10.81
N LEU A 259 -13.82 14.38 -10.15
CA LEU A 259 -14.07 13.58 -8.96
C LEU A 259 -15.04 12.43 -9.26
N LEU A 260 -14.62 11.20 -8.97
CA LEU A 260 -15.46 10.01 -8.91
C LEU A 260 -15.70 9.67 -7.44
N PHE A 261 -16.95 9.76 -6.97
CA PHE A 261 -17.31 9.48 -5.58
C PHE A 261 -17.91 8.07 -5.45
N HIS A 262 -17.10 7.17 -4.92
CA HIS A 262 -17.44 5.77 -4.62
C HIS A 262 -17.88 5.58 -3.18
N GLY A 263 -18.27 4.35 -2.85
CA GLY A 263 -18.61 3.93 -1.49
C GLY A 263 -19.81 2.99 -1.50
N ASN A 264 -19.73 1.89 -0.77
CA ASN A 264 -20.83 0.91 -0.69
C ASN A 264 -21.90 1.24 0.34
N ASN A 265 -21.68 2.30 1.12
CA ASN A 265 -22.56 2.75 2.18
C ASN A 265 -22.38 4.25 2.40
N LYS A 266 -22.63 5.06 1.36
CA LYS A 266 -22.51 6.51 1.46
C LYS A 266 -23.58 7.03 2.42
N SER A 267 -23.19 7.89 3.35
CA SER A 267 -24.11 8.65 4.19
C SER A 267 -24.79 9.78 3.40
N ASP A 268 -25.89 10.32 3.91
CA ASP A 268 -26.55 11.48 3.30
C ASP A 268 -25.65 12.72 3.31
N GLU A 269 -24.81 12.86 4.33
CA GLU A 269 -23.77 13.90 4.41
C GLU A 269 -22.76 13.75 3.27
N GLU A 270 -22.27 12.53 3.02
CA GLU A 270 -21.34 12.24 1.93
C GLU A 270 -21.96 12.49 0.56
N LEU A 271 -23.21 12.08 0.35
CA LEU A 271 -23.94 12.34 -0.89
C LEU A 271 -24.13 13.83 -1.13
N THR A 272 -24.49 14.58 -0.08
CA THR A 272 -24.66 16.05 -0.14
C THR A 272 -23.33 16.74 -0.45
N ALA A 273 -22.24 16.34 0.21
CA ALA A 273 -20.91 16.88 -0.04
C ALA A 273 -20.42 16.56 -1.45
N ALA A 274 -20.63 15.33 -1.94
CA ALA A 274 -20.28 14.92 -3.30
C ALA A 274 -21.06 15.73 -4.34
N ALA A 275 -22.36 15.91 -4.14
CA ALA A 275 -23.21 16.73 -5.00
C ALA A 275 -22.76 18.20 -5.01
N ALA A 276 -22.48 18.79 -3.85
CA ALA A 276 -21.99 20.16 -3.72
C ALA A 276 -20.61 20.36 -4.39
N ALA A 277 -19.76 19.33 -4.39
CA ALA A 277 -18.50 19.33 -5.11
C ALA A 277 -18.64 19.17 -6.64
N GLY A 278 -19.84 18.81 -7.12
CA GLY A 278 -20.12 18.49 -8.52
C GLY A 278 -19.55 17.14 -8.95
N ALA A 279 -19.25 16.24 -8.01
CA ALA A 279 -18.65 14.94 -8.30
C ALA A 279 -19.60 14.03 -9.09
N LEU A 280 -19.00 13.13 -9.88
CA LEU A 280 -19.71 12.00 -10.46
C LEU A 280 -19.94 10.97 -9.35
N VAL A 281 -21.19 10.81 -8.90
CA VAL A 281 -21.53 9.84 -7.86
C VAL A 281 -21.68 8.46 -8.50
N VAL A 282 -20.92 7.49 -8.00
CA VAL A 282 -20.98 6.10 -8.45
C VAL A 282 -21.94 5.34 -7.54
N LEU A 283 -23.16 5.11 -8.02
CA LEU A 283 -24.22 4.39 -7.31
C LEU A 283 -23.82 2.92 -7.12
N ASP A 284 -23.97 2.44 -5.89
CA ASP A 284 -23.55 1.09 -5.47
C ASP A 284 -24.76 0.19 -5.15
N SER A 285 -25.97 0.76 -5.00
CA SER A 285 -27.21 0.03 -4.73
C SER A 285 -28.47 0.73 -5.29
N ALA A 286 -29.58 0.01 -5.37
CA ALA A 286 -30.87 0.55 -5.83
C ALA A 286 -31.43 1.66 -4.91
N GLU A 287 -31.30 1.50 -3.59
CA GLU A 287 -31.77 2.48 -2.59
C GLU A 287 -31.08 3.84 -2.76
N GLU A 288 -29.82 3.82 -3.18
CA GLU A 288 -28.99 5.02 -3.31
C GLU A 288 -29.48 5.98 -4.40
N VAL A 289 -30.27 5.51 -5.38
CA VAL A 289 -30.83 6.35 -6.45
C VAL A 289 -31.63 7.52 -5.87
N GLY A 290 -32.62 7.24 -5.03
CA GLY A 290 -33.48 8.27 -4.43
C GLY A 290 -32.70 9.18 -3.47
N ARG A 291 -31.75 8.62 -2.72
CA ARG A 291 -30.92 9.37 -1.77
C ARG A 291 -29.97 10.32 -2.47
N ALA A 292 -29.32 9.88 -3.55
CA ALA A 292 -28.45 10.72 -4.36
C ALA A 292 -29.23 11.86 -5.02
N ALA A 293 -30.42 11.57 -5.57
CA ALA A 293 -31.30 12.59 -6.14
C ALA A 293 -31.73 13.62 -5.08
N GLY A 294 -32.13 13.17 -3.89
CA GLY A 294 -32.51 14.03 -2.77
C GLY A 294 -31.36 14.90 -2.25
N ALA A 295 -30.12 14.41 -2.33
CA ALA A 295 -28.92 15.15 -1.97
C ALA A 295 -28.48 16.18 -3.04
N GLY A 296 -29.14 16.21 -4.20
CA GLY A 296 -28.83 17.11 -5.31
C GLY A 296 -27.73 16.61 -6.25
N ALA A 297 -27.38 15.32 -6.20
CA ALA A 297 -26.53 14.73 -7.22
C ALA A 297 -27.27 14.77 -8.56
N ARG A 298 -26.55 15.12 -9.64
CA ARG A 298 -27.13 15.17 -10.98
C ARG A 298 -26.60 14.05 -11.86
N ARG A 299 -25.28 14.06 -12.11
CA ARG A 299 -24.63 13.11 -13.00
C ARG A 299 -24.10 11.93 -12.20
N VAL A 300 -24.49 10.72 -12.59
CA VAL A 300 -24.15 9.50 -11.85
C VAL A 300 -23.63 8.40 -12.77
N LEU A 301 -22.90 7.45 -12.18
CA LEU A 301 -22.60 6.16 -12.80
C LEU A 301 -23.29 5.06 -11.98
N LEU A 302 -23.62 3.94 -12.63
CA LEU A 302 -24.06 2.73 -11.93
C LEU A 302 -22.91 1.72 -11.86
N ARG A 303 -22.54 1.28 -10.65
CA ARG A 303 -21.57 0.21 -10.46
C ARG A 303 -22.20 -1.16 -10.67
N LEU A 304 -21.56 -1.94 -11.53
CA LEU A 304 -21.96 -3.30 -11.86
C LEU A 304 -21.05 -4.33 -11.21
N THR A 305 -21.65 -5.43 -10.77
CA THR A 305 -20.94 -6.65 -10.38
C THR A 305 -20.99 -7.64 -11.55
N PRO A 306 -19.88 -7.85 -12.26
CA PRO A 306 -19.89 -8.63 -13.49
C PRO A 306 -19.96 -10.15 -13.23
N GLY A 307 -19.95 -10.61 -11.97
CA GLY A 307 -19.95 -12.04 -11.62
C GLY A 307 -18.68 -12.78 -12.05
N ILE A 308 -17.53 -12.10 -12.02
CA ILE A 308 -16.22 -12.67 -12.41
C ILE A 308 -15.29 -12.60 -11.21
N LYS A 309 -14.62 -13.72 -10.94
CA LYS A 309 -13.65 -13.85 -9.85
C LYS A 309 -12.24 -13.75 -10.42
N ALA A 310 -11.57 -12.62 -10.21
CA ALA A 310 -10.15 -12.51 -10.53
C ALA A 310 -9.32 -13.36 -9.55
N ARG A 311 -8.49 -14.26 -10.07
CA ARG A 311 -7.53 -14.99 -9.24
C ARG A 311 -6.38 -14.06 -8.86
N THR A 312 -6.36 -13.59 -7.62
CA THR A 312 -5.19 -12.93 -7.01
C THR A 312 -4.59 -13.86 -5.94
N HIS A 313 -3.46 -13.49 -5.30
CA HIS A 313 -2.83 -14.34 -4.28
C HIS A 313 -3.83 -14.85 -3.22
N GLN A 314 -3.63 -16.06 -2.68
CA GLN A 314 -4.58 -16.80 -1.83
C GLN A 314 -5.14 -16.03 -0.61
N SER A 315 -4.50 -14.94 -0.17
CA SER A 315 -4.95 -14.06 0.91
C SER A 315 -5.87 -12.91 0.48
N ILE A 316 -6.09 -12.72 -0.83
CA ILE A 316 -7.00 -11.73 -1.43
C ILE A 316 -7.99 -12.48 -2.35
N GLN A 317 -8.43 -13.66 -1.92
CA GLN A 317 -9.56 -14.34 -2.54
C GLN A 317 -10.84 -13.92 -1.81
N THR A 318 -11.53 -12.91 -2.33
CA THR A 318 -12.94 -12.69 -1.98
C THR A 318 -13.74 -13.83 -2.62
N ALA A 319 -14.23 -14.75 -1.79
CA ALA A 319 -15.02 -15.88 -2.20
C ALA A 319 -16.48 -15.46 -2.48
N HIS A 320 -17.11 -16.18 -3.42
CA HIS A 320 -18.53 -16.14 -3.80
C HIS A 320 -19.01 -14.94 -4.64
N ASP A 321 -20.19 -15.08 -5.25
CA ASP A 321 -20.91 -13.98 -5.92
C ASP A 321 -21.38 -12.91 -4.89
N ASP A 322 -20.95 -13.05 -3.64
CA ASP A 322 -21.10 -12.17 -2.48
C ASP A 322 -20.15 -10.97 -2.54
N SER A 323 -20.28 -10.15 -3.59
CA SER A 323 -19.70 -8.81 -3.58
C SER A 323 -20.62 -7.89 -2.78
N LYS A 324 -20.09 -7.20 -1.76
CA LYS A 324 -20.81 -6.11 -1.08
C LYS A 324 -20.97 -4.84 -1.93
N PHE A 325 -20.41 -4.85 -3.13
CA PHE A 325 -20.31 -3.70 -4.00
C PHE A 325 -21.17 -3.88 -5.24
N GLY A 326 -21.83 -2.80 -5.67
CA GLY A 326 -22.52 -2.71 -6.95
C GLY A 326 -23.76 -3.59 -7.07
N VAL A 327 -24.45 -3.42 -8.20
CA VAL A 327 -25.66 -4.19 -8.54
C VAL A 327 -25.30 -5.31 -9.51
N ASP A 328 -25.87 -6.49 -9.36
CA ASP A 328 -25.74 -7.57 -10.34
C ASP A 328 -26.33 -7.15 -11.71
N LEU A 329 -25.89 -7.82 -12.77
CA LEU A 329 -26.32 -7.49 -14.13
C LEU A 329 -27.81 -7.76 -14.40
N ASP A 330 -28.46 -8.57 -13.58
CA ASP A 330 -29.86 -8.95 -13.75
C ASP A 330 -30.79 -7.84 -13.21
N GLY A 331 -30.46 -7.26 -12.06
CA GLY A 331 -31.16 -6.14 -11.43
C GLY A 331 -30.72 -4.76 -11.93
N ALA A 332 -29.50 -4.63 -12.45
CA ALA A 332 -28.94 -3.34 -12.85
C ALA A 332 -29.76 -2.58 -13.90
N LEU A 333 -30.46 -3.29 -14.80
CA LEU A 333 -31.29 -2.64 -15.81
C LEU A 333 -32.51 -1.93 -15.19
N GLY A 334 -33.09 -2.52 -14.14
CA GLY A 334 -34.16 -1.90 -13.36
C GLY A 334 -33.67 -0.66 -12.62
N VAL A 335 -32.54 -0.78 -11.93
CA VAL A 335 -31.93 0.36 -11.20
C VAL A 335 -31.58 1.50 -12.14
N LEU A 336 -31.03 1.20 -13.32
CA LEU A 336 -30.72 2.22 -14.33
C LEU A 336 -31.99 2.91 -14.85
N ARG A 337 -33.07 2.15 -15.07
CA ARG A 337 -34.36 2.72 -15.46
C ARG A 337 -34.89 3.68 -14.40
N ASP A 338 -34.89 3.27 -13.13
CA ASP A 338 -35.34 4.11 -12.02
C ASP A 338 -34.47 5.38 -11.88
N ALA A 339 -33.15 5.25 -12.11
CA ALA A 339 -32.23 6.38 -12.08
C ALA A 339 -32.47 7.36 -13.25
N LEU A 340 -32.89 6.90 -14.43
CA LEU A 340 -33.20 7.77 -15.57
C LEU A 340 -34.41 8.71 -15.31
N ASP A 341 -35.29 8.35 -14.37
CA ASP A 341 -36.46 9.16 -14.04
C ASP A 341 -36.13 10.36 -13.14
N VAL A 342 -35.05 10.28 -12.33
CA VAL A 342 -34.76 11.25 -11.27
C VAL A 342 -33.32 11.79 -11.27
N LEU A 343 -32.42 11.20 -12.05
CA LEU A 343 -31.01 11.57 -12.18
C LEU A 343 -30.60 11.68 -13.66
N GLU A 344 -29.33 12.01 -13.90
CA GLU A 344 -28.69 11.94 -15.21
C GLU A 344 -27.62 10.83 -15.18
N PRO A 345 -27.99 9.53 -15.31
CA PRO A 345 -27.01 8.47 -15.47
C PRO A 345 -26.21 8.69 -16.76
N ILE A 346 -24.91 8.88 -16.63
CA ILE A 346 -24.01 9.12 -17.76
C ILE A 346 -23.11 7.93 -18.06
N GLY A 347 -23.06 6.94 -17.18
CA GLY A 347 -22.10 5.87 -17.34
C GLY A 347 -22.30 4.66 -16.46
N LEU A 348 -21.46 3.67 -16.73
CA LEU A 348 -21.39 2.41 -16.01
C LEU A 348 -19.98 2.23 -15.48
N HIS A 349 -19.87 1.61 -14.31
CA HIS A 349 -18.59 1.33 -13.65
C HIS A 349 -18.44 -0.15 -13.34
N VAL A 350 -17.25 -0.69 -13.56
CA VAL A 350 -16.86 -2.01 -13.08
C VAL A 350 -15.51 -1.96 -12.36
N HIS A 351 -15.39 -2.67 -11.24
CA HIS A 351 -14.10 -2.89 -10.59
C HIS A 351 -13.90 -4.37 -10.28
N ILE A 352 -12.83 -4.94 -10.84
CA ILE A 352 -12.65 -6.39 -10.94
C ILE A 352 -11.79 -6.92 -9.79
N GLY A 353 -10.95 -6.06 -9.21
CA GLY A 353 -10.14 -6.40 -8.04
C GLY A 353 -8.88 -5.56 -7.91
N SER A 354 -8.01 -5.97 -6.98
CA SER A 354 -6.73 -5.32 -6.69
C SER A 354 -5.57 -6.27 -6.94
N GLN A 355 -4.42 -5.73 -7.36
CA GLN A 355 -3.21 -6.51 -7.62
C GLN A 355 -3.42 -7.56 -8.73
N LEU A 356 -4.11 -7.16 -9.79
CA LEU A 356 -4.38 -7.99 -10.97
C LEU A 356 -3.08 -8.25 -11.72
N ALA A 357 -2.62 -9.49 -11.68
CA ALA A 357 -1.39 -9.94 -12.34
C ALA A 357 -1.66 -10.53 -13.74
N ARG A 358 -2.92 -10.90 -14.02
CA ARG A 358 -3.36 -11.51 -15.28
C ARG A 358 -4.52 -10.70 -15.84
N VAL A 359 -4.49 -10.49 -17.15
CA VAL A 359 -5.47 -9.65 -17.85
C VAL A 359 -6.73 -10.43 -18.24
N ASP A 360 -6.64 -11.76 -18.37
CA ASP A 360 -7.70 -12.64 -18.88
C ASP A 360 -9.04 -12.44 -18.18
N GLU A 361 -9.08 -12.49 -16.85
CA GLU A 361 -10.31 -12.28 -16.08
C GLU A 361 -10.86 -10.85 -16.23
N SER A 362 -9.96 -9.89 -16.47
CA SER A 362 -10.37 -8.50 -16.65
C SER A 362 -10.98 -8.23 -18.02
N LEU A 363 -10.46 -8.89 -19.06
CA LEU A 363 -11.04 -8.84 -20.41
C LEU A 363 -12.45 -9.44 -20.41
N LEU A 364 -12.68 -10.55 -19.69
CA LEU A 364 -14.02 -11.13 -19.58
C LEU A 364 -15.02 -10.17 -18.92
N ALA A 365 -14.58 -9.35 -17.97
CA ALA A 365 -15.45 -8.35 -17.34
C ALA A 365 -15.80 -7.22 -18.31
N VAL A 366 -14.84 -6.79 -19.12
CA VAL A 366 -15.08 -5.84 -20.20
C VAL A 366 -16.09 -6.40 -21.21
N ASP A 367 -16.02 -7.69 -21.55
CA ASP A 367 -16.99 -8.34 -22.44
C ASP A 367 -18.41 -8.31 -21.87
N ARG A 368 -18.55 -8.65 -20.58
CA ARG A 368 -19.85 -8.61 -19.90
C ARG A 368 -20.40 -7.19 -19.78
N LEU A 369 -19.53 -6.22 -19.52
CA LEU A 369 -19.89 -4.81 -19.48
C LEU A 369 -20.38 -4.33 -20.85
N ALA A 370 -19.64 -4.63 -21.93
CA ALA A 370 -20.04 -4.27 -23.30
C ALA A 370 -21.36 -4.93 -23.71
N ALA A 371 -21.59 -6.20 -23.32
CA ALA A 371 -22.86 -6.87 -23.51
C ALA A 371 -24.01 -6.18 -22.76
N PHE A 372 -23.76 -5.72 -21.52
CA PHE A 372 -24.73 -4.95 -20.76
C PHE A 372 -25.00 -3.58 -21.39
N CYS A 373 -24.00 -2.86 -21.90
CA CYS A 373 -24.19 -1.62 -22.65
C CYS A 373 -25.15 -1.81 -23.85
N ARG A 374 -25.01 -2.92 -24.60
CA ARG A 374 -25.93 -3.26 -25.70
C ARG A 374 -27.36 -3.45 -25.21
N ARG A 375 -27.55 -4.17 -24.10
CA ARG A 375 -28.87 -4.33 -23.47
C ARG A 375 -29.48 -2.98 -23.07
N CYS A 376 -28.71 -2.08 -22.45
CA CYS A 376 -29.22 -0.76 -22.09
C CYS A 376 -29.70 0.03 -23.31
N ARG A 377 -28.96 -0.02 -24.43
CA ARG A 377 -29.37 0.63 -25.68
C ARG A 377 -30.64 0.01 -26.24
N ASP A 378 -30.68 -1.31 -26.31
CA ASP A 378 -31.75 -2.03 -27.00
C ASP A 378 -33.06 -2.02 -26.18
N GLU A 379 -32.97 -2.07 -24.84
CA GLU A 379 -34.14 -2.15 -23.95
C GLU A 379 -34.57 -0.80 -23.35
N LEU A 380 -33.66 0.17 -23.18
CA LEU A 380 -33.96 1.48 -22.57
C LEU A 380 -33.76 2.66 -23.54
N GLY A 381 -33.20 2.43 -24.74
CA GLY A 381 -32.80 3.52 -25.64
C GLY A 381 -31.66 4.39 -25.09
N TRP A 382 -30.92 3.90 -24.08
CA TRP A 382 -29.86 4.65 -23.40
C TRP A 382 -28.49 4.09 -23.74
N THR A 383 -27.53 4.98 -24.00
CA THR A 383 -26.11 4.63 -24.21
C THR A 383 -25.22 5.37 -23.20
N PRO A 384 -24.21 4.69 -22.62
CA PRO A 384 -23.28 5.33 -21.70
C PRO A 384 -22.41 6.36 -22.41
N GLN A 385 -22.31 7.56 -21.84
CA GLN A 385 -21.33 8.58 -22.24
C GLN A 385 -19.95 8.31 -21.63
N LEU A 386 -19.90 7.58 -20.52
CA LEU A 386 -18.70 7.22 -19.78
C LEU A 386 -18.75 5.73 -19.41
N VAL A 387 -17.67 5.01 -19.68
CA VAL A 387 -17.47 3.63 -19.22
C VAL A 387 -16.23 3.59 -18.34
N ASP A 388 -16.44 3.33 -17.05
CA ASP A 388 -15.37 3.25 -16.07
C ASP A 388 -14.95 1.80 -15.87
N LEU A 389 -13.68 1.53 -16.18
CA LEU A 389 -13.06 0.20 -16.08
C LEU A 389 -12.39 -0.03 -14.73
N GLY A 390 -12.49 0.95 -13.83
CA GLY A 390 -11.97 0.90 -12.47
C GLY A 390 -10.45 0.85 -12.40
N GLY A 391 -9.95 0.51 -11.22
CA GLY A 391 -8.52 0.31 -10.95
C GLY A 391 -8.08 -1.15 -11.03
N GLY A 392 -7.00 -1.46 -10.30
CA GLY A 392 -6.59 -2.83 -10.06
C GLY A 392 -5.32 -3.37 -10.73
N PRO A 393 -4.68 -2.73 -11.74
CA PRO A 393 -3.43 -3.25 -12.27
C PRO A 393 -2.41 -3.43 -11.14
N GLY A 394 -1.77 -4.59 -11.09
CA GLY A 394 -0.77 -4.87 -10.07
C GLY A 394 0.53 -4.10 -10.29
N ILE A 395 1.38 -4.11 -9.28
CA ILE A 395 2.82 -3.81 -9.41
C ILE A 395 3.63 -4.96 -8.83
N ARG A 396 4.90 -5.08 -9.20
CA ARG A 396 5.82 -6.03 -8.55
C ARG A 396 6.27 -5.46 -7.20
N HIS A 397 6.15 -6.24 -6.13
CA HIS A 397 6.73 -5.96 -4.81
C HIS A 397 7.96 -6.83 -4.50
N SER A 398 8.08 -7.96 -5.19
CA SER A 398 9.22 -8.86 -5.15
C SER A 398 9.60 -9.33 -6.55
N LEU A 399 10.84 -9.83 -6.70
CA LEU A 399 11.38 -10.18 -8.01
C LEU A 399 10.72 -11.41 -8.65
N ASP A 400 10.12 -12.28 -7.83
CA ASP A 400 9.41 -13.46 -8.29
C ASP A 400 7.97 -13.18 -8.77
N GLU A 401 7.45 -11.98 -8.54
CA GLU A 401 6.16 -11.56 -9.08
C GLU A 401 6.28 -11.25 -10.57
N ARG A 402 5.35 -11.81 -11.36
CA ARG A 402 5.18 -11.52 -12.79
C ARG A 402 3.90 -10.73 -12.97
N VAL A 403 4.05 -9.44 -13.22
CA VAL A 403 2.95 -8.50 -13.42
C VAL A 403 3.30 -7.64 -14.64
N PRO A 404 2.41 -7.48 -15.63
CA PRO A 404 2.65 -6.61 -16.76
C PRO A 404 2.79 -5.14 -16.32
N PRO A 405 3.44 -4.28 -17.11
CA PRO A 405 3.41 -2.84 -16.88
C PRO A 405 1.96 -2.35 -16.69
N PRO A 406 1.65 -1.57 -15.64
CA PRO A 406 0.26 -1.22 -15.32
C PRO A 406 -0.51 -0.52 -16.44
N HIS A 407 0.16 0.33 -17.22
CA HIS A 407 -0.46 1.05 -18.32
C HIS A 407 -0.71 0.15 -19.55
N GLU A 408 0.10 -0.90 -19.76
CA GLU A 408 -0.16 -1.90 -20.80
C GLU A 408 -1.37 -2.77 -20.44
N PHE A 409 -1.49 -3.14 -19.16
CA PHE A 409 -2.67 -3.85 -18.66
C PHE A 409 -3.94 -3.02 -18.92
N ALA A 410 -3.94 -1.74 -18.52
CA ALA A 410 -5.07 -0.86 -18.73
C ALA A 410 -5.36 -0.63 -20.23
N ARG A 411 -4.32 -0.47 -21.07
CA ARG A 411 -4.45 -0.35 -22.53
C ARG A 411 -5.20 -1.54 -23.13
N ALA A 412 -4.87 -2.77 -22.73
CA ALA A 412 -5.56 -3.96 -23.20
C ALA A 412 -7.06 -3.96 -22.86
N LEU A 413 -7.45 -3.43 -21.70
CA LEU A 413 -8.86 -3.28 -21.34
C LEU A 413 -9.57 -2.23 -22.19
N VAL A 414 -8.93 -1.09 -22.43
CA VAL A 414 -9.47 -0.03 -23.28
C VAL A 414 -9.64 -0.53 -24.71
N GLU A 415 -8.63 -1.17 -25.29
CA GLU A 415 -8.69 -1.75 -26.63
C GLU A 415 -9.80 -2.80 -26.75
N ARG A 416 -9.95 -3.65 -25.73
CA ARG A 416 -11.05 -4.63 -25.68
C ARG A 416 -12.41 -3.97 -25.65
N LEU A 417 -12.59 -2.95 -24.81
CA LEU A 417 -13.84 -2.20 -24.73
C LEU A 417 -14.18 -1.56 -26.09
N ARG A 418 -13.21 -0.91 -26.74
CA ARG A 418 -13.41 -0.28 -28.06
C ARG A 418 -13.80 -1.28 -29.15
N GLY A 419 -13.31 -2.51 -29.07
CA GLY A 419 -13.68 -3.59 -30.01
C GLY A 419 -15.10 -4.12 -29.77
N GLU A 420 -15.50 -4.30 -28.51
CA GLU A 420 -16.80 -4.88 -28.13
C GLU A 420 -17.94 -3.85 -28.05
N TRP A 421 -17.60 -2.57 -27.84
CA TRP A 421 -18.50 -1.43 -27.76
C TRP A 421 -17.96 -0.27 -28.62
N PRO A 422 -18.26 -0.25 -29.93
CA PRO A 422 -17.73 0.75 -30.87
C PRO A 422 -18.41 2.12 -30.76
N GLU A 423 -19.50 2.23 -29.99
CA GLU A 423 -20.22 3.49 -29.80
C GLU A 423 -19.36 4.53 -29.03
N PRO A 424 -19.57 5.83 -29.28
CA PRO A 424 -18.79 6.88 -28.64
C PRO A 424 -19.05 6.92 -27.12
N ALA A 425 -18.05 6.54 -26.34
CA ALA A 425 -18.01 6.71 -24.89
C ALA A 425 -16.61 7.16 -24.44
N ARG A 426 -16.54 8.07 -23.47
CA ARG A 426 -15.29 8.31 -22.74
C ARG A 426 -14.98 7.10 -21.87
N VAL A 427 -13.71 6.89 -21.55
CA VAL A 427 -13.30 5.83 -20.64
C VAL A 427 -12.80 6.45 -19.34
N ALA A 428 -13.11 5.83 -18.20
CA ALA A 428 -12.45 6.13 -16.94
C ALA A 428 -11.55 4.97 -16.50
N LEU A 429 -10.42 5.32 -15.87
CA LEU A 429 -9.42 4.41 -15.31
C LEU A 429 -9.05 4.91 -13.92
N GLU A 430 -8.99 4.02 -12.92
CA GLU A 430 -8.80 4.41 -11.52
C GLU A 430 -7.51 3.86 -10.88
N PRO A 431 -6.33 4.13 -11.46
CA PRO A 431 -5.09 3.58 -10.91
C PRO A 431 -4.75 4.24 -9.56
N GLY A 432 -4.69 3.44 -8.50
CA GLY A 432 -4.11 3.85 -7.21
C GLY A 432 -2.67 3.35 -7.06
N ARG A 433 -2.54 2.05 -6.73
CA ARG A 433 -1.25 1.35 -6.55
C ARG A 433 -0.28 1.58 -7.70
N SER A 434 -0.80 1.55 -8.92
CA SER A 434 -0.03 1.62 -10.16
C SER A 434 0.64 2.97 -10.40
N LEU A 435 0.10 4.05 -9.81
CA LEU A 435 0.69 5.39 -9.91
C LEU A 435 1.78 5.59 -8.86
N VAL A 436 1.49 5.26 -7.60
CA VAL A 436 2.34 5.68 -6.48
C VAL A 436 3.12 4.55 -5.81
N GLY A 437 2.71 3.29 -5.98
CA GLY A 437 3.28 2.16 -5.26
C GLY A 437 4.77 1.97 -5.51
N ARG A 438 5.19 1.78 -6.78
CA ARG A 438 6.60 1.63 -7.17
C ARG A 438 7.41 2.90 -6.91
N ALA A 439 6.77 4.07 -6.98
CA ALA A 439 7.42 5.35 -6.72
C ALA A 439 7.80 5.56 -5.25
N GLY A 440 7.22 4.78 -4.32
CA GLY A 440 7.49 4.87 -2.89
C GLY A 440 8.48 3.82 -2.38
N VAL A 441 9.39 4.26 -1.52
CA VAL A 441 10.36 3.44 -0.79
C VAL A 441 10.32 3.81 0.69
N THR A 442 10.24 2.83 1.59
CA THR A 442 10.35 3.07 3.03
C THR A 442 11.78 2.80 3.48
N LEU A 443 12.39 3.80 4.11
CA LEU A 443 13.67 3.70 4.78
C LEU A 443 13.47 3.40 6.26
N TYR A 444 14.22 2.43 6.77
CA TYR A 444 14.26 2.04 8.17
C TYR A 444 15.69 2.02 8.67
N ARG A 445 15.86 2.15 9.99
CA ARG A 445 17.14 1.90 10.66
C ARG A 445 17.14 0.55 11.34
N ILE A 446 18.17 -0.23 11.08
CA ILE A 446 18.41 -1.50 11.77
C ILE A 446 18.80 -1.20 13.23
N GLY A 447 18.02 -1.73 14.16
CA GLY A 447 18.26 -1.68 15.60
C GLY A 447 19.02 -2.92 16.06
N ALA A 448 18.32 -3.84 16.72
CA ALA A 448 18.92 -5.06 17.26
C ALA A 448 19.04 -6.17 16.21
N THR A 449 20.13 -6.92 16.24
CA THR A 449 20.31 -8.16 15.47
C THR A 449 20.52 -9.32 16.42
N LYS A 450 19.84 -10.44 16.22
CA LYS A 450 19.97 -11.62 17.10
C LYS A 450 19.70 -12.92 16.35
N ARG A 451 20.29 -14.00 16.84
CA ARG A 451 19.93 -15.36 16.43
C ARG A 451 19.01 -15.98 17.48
N SER A 452 17.85 -16.48 17.06
CA SER A 452 16.91 -17.18 17.94
C SER A 452 16.19 -18.29 17.18
N GLY A 453 16.09 -19.49 17.77
CA GLY A 453 15.42 -20.64 17.14
C GLY A 453 15.99 -21.01 15.76
N GLY A 454 17.29 -20.80 15.55
CA GLY A 454 17.94 -21.04 14.25
C GLY A 454 17.69 -19.96 13.18
N VAL A 455 16.93 -18.90 13.50
CA VAL A 455 16.64 -17.78 12.59
C VAL A 455 17.49 -16.57 12.97
N GLU A 456 18.08 -15.92 11.97
CA GLU A 456 18.78 -14.64 12.11
C GLU A 456 17.77 -13.50 11.94
N TYR A 457 17.61 -12.67 12.98
CA TYR A 457 16.71 -11.52 13.01
C TYR A 457 17.48 -10.22 12.91
N ALA A 458 16.90 -9.26 12.19
CA ALA A 458 17.23 -7.85 12.30
C ALA A 458 15.95 -7.06 12.57
N ALA A 459 15.92 -6.32 13.68
CA ALA A 459 14.81 -5.47 14.06
C ALA A 459 14.96 -4.08 13.42
N ILE A 460 13.87 -3.51 12.93
CA ILE A 460 13.79 -2.14 12.39
C ILE A 460 13.08 -1.19 13.37
N ASP A 461 13.23 0.11 13.17
CA ASP A 461 12.61 1.16 13.98
C ASP A 461 11.15 1.50 13.61
N GLY A 462 10.57 0.71 12.71
CA GLY A 462 9.13 0.69 12.35
C GLY A 462 8.51 -0.69 12.56
N GLY A 463 7.58 -1.08 11.70
CA GLY A 463 6.93 -2.40 11.71
C GLY A 463 5.51 -2.34 11.17
N MET A 464 4.64 -3.20 11.72
CA MET A 464 3.24 -3.28 11.33
C MET A 464 2.44 -1.98 11.54
N SER A 465 2.88 -1.05 12.40
CA SER A 465 2.22 0.25 12.55
C SER A 465 2.34 1.13 11.31
N ASP A 466 3.47 1.10 10.60
CA ASP A 466 3.64 1.87 9.36
C ASP A 466 3.33 1.05 8.10
N ASN A 467 3.53 -0.27 8.14
CA ASN A 467 3.21 -1.16 7.02
C ASN A 467 2.53 -2.45 7.52
N PRO A 468 1.19 -2.44 7.71
CA PRO A 468 0.46 -3.62 8.19
C PRO A 468 0.22 -4.66 7.08
N ARG A 469 0.60 -4.37 5.83
CA ARG A 469 0.24 -5.20 4.66
C ARG A 469 0.75 -6.64 4.72
N PRO A 470 1.96 -6.96 5.24
CA PRO A 470 2.37 -8.35 5.41
C PRO A 470 1.42 -9.13 6.33
N GLN A 471 0.96 -8.52 7.43
CA GLN A 471 0.06 -9.15 8.40
C GLN A 471 -1.36 -9.27 7.86
N LEU A 472 -1.87 -8.23 7.21
CA LEU A 472 -3.26 -8.18 6.73
C LEU A 472 -3.47 -8.98 5.44
N TYR A 473 -2.48 -8.97 4.55
CA TYR A 473 -2.63 -9.48 3.19
C TYR A 473 -1.58 -10.51 2.78
N GLY A 474 -0.64 -10.87 3.67
CA GLY A 474 0.50 -11.71 3.28
C GLY A 474 1.39 -11.04 2.23
N ALA A 475 1.37 -9.69 2.14
CA ALA A 475 2.15 -8.95 1.16
C ALA A 475 3.65 -9.25 1.32
N ARG A 476 4.32 -9.54 0.21
CA ARG A 476 5.76 -9.82 0.19
C ARG A 476 6.49 -8.61 -0.36
N TYR A 477 7.67 -8.34 0.18
CA TYR A 477 8.53 -7.24 -0.26
C TYR A 477 9.95 -7.73 -0.49
N ALA A 478 10.67 -7.03 -1.36
CA ALA A 478 12.13 -7.07 -1.38
C ALA A 478 12.72 -6.07 -0.37
N ALA A 479 14.01 -6.16 -0.09
CA ALA A 479 14.73 -5.13 0.64
C ALA A 479 16.21 -5.13 0.26
N ARG A 480 16.88 -4.00 0.51
CA ARG A 480 18.34 -3.90 0.45
C ARG A 480 18.88 -2.98 1.55
N LEU A 481 20.17 -3.11 1.85
CA LEU A 481 20.86 -2.07 2.61
C LEU A 481 21.05 -0.83 1.70
N ALA A 482 20.75 0.35 2.24
CA ALA A 482 20.71 1.61 1.53
C ALA A 482 21.95 2.48 1.76
N ASN A 483 22.72 2.19 2.80
CA ASN A 483 23.94 2.92 3.18
C ASN A 483 25.24 2.21 2.79
N ARG A 484 25.15 0.97 2.29
CA ARG A 484 26.29 0.20 1.82
C ARG A 484 25.85 -0.93 0.92
N ASP A 485 26.73 -1.34 0.03
CA ASP A 485 26.55 -2.50 -0.82
C ASP A 485 27.34 -3.71 -0.31
N GLY A 486 27.01 -4.88 -0.83
CA GLY A 486 27.70 -6.12 -0.54
C GLY A 486 26.94 -7.34 -1.04
N PRO A 487 27.62 -8.48 -1.21
CA PRO A 487 26.91 -9.72 -1.51
C PRO A 487 26.07 -10.18 -0.32
N PRO A 488 24.98 -10.92 -0.55
CA PRO A 488 24.29 -11.60 0.53
C PRO A 488 25.23 -12.53 1.32
N GLU A 489 25.22 -12.40 2.64
CA GLU A 489 25.98 -13.24 3.59
C GLU A 489 25.09 -14.29 4.28
N GLY A 490 23.77 -14.15 4.14
CA GLY A 490 22.79 -15.05 4.72
C GLY A 490 21.38 -14.58 4.44
N GLU A 491 20.42 -15.33 5.00
CA GLU A 491 19.01 -14.94 5.00
C GLU A 491 18.61 -14.45 6.38
N PHE A 492 17.90 -13.33 6.40
CA PHE A 492 17.49 -12.64 7.62
C PHE A 492 15.98 -12.47 7.64
N ARG A 493 15.41 -12.52 8.83
CA ARG A 493 14.03 -12.11 9.09
C ARG A 493 14.02 -10.67 9.58
N ILE A 494 13.24 -9.82 8.94
CA ILE A 494 13.11 -8.42 9.32
C ILE A 494 11.85 -8.26 10.17
N ALA A 495 12.05 -8.00 11.45
CA ALA A 495 10.98 -7.79 12.42
C ALA A 495 10.84 -6.30 12.75
N GLY A 496 9.63 -5.84 13.03
CA GLY A 496 9.44 -4.49 13.56
C GLY A 496 9.77 -4.41 15.06
N LYS A 497 9.47 -3.25 15.65
CA LYS A 497 9.73 -2.96 17.08
C LYS A 497 8.53 -3.20 18.00
N HIS A 498 7.39 -3.61 17.46
CA HIS A 498 6.18 -3.77 18.25
C HIS A 498 6.25 -4.99 19.17
N CYS A 499 5.52 -4.93 20.28
CA CYS A 499 5.44 -6.03 21.24
C CYS A 499 4.43 -7.09 20.78
N GLU A 500 4.53 -7.50 19.51
CA GLU A 500 3.65 -8.47 18.88
C GLU A 500 4.48 -9.47 18.09
N SER A 501 4.23 -10.76 18.28
CA SER A 501 5.05 -11.81 17.64
C SER A 501 4.89 -11.82 16.11
N GLY A 502 3.72 -11.37 15.63
CA GLY A 502 3.40 -11.22 14.21
C GLY A 502 4.01 -10.00 13.53
N ASP A 503 4.72 -9.12 14.25
CA ASP A 503 5.37 -7.93 13.69
C ASP A 503 6.64 -8.28 12.89
N VAL A 504 6.41 -8.86 11.72
CA VAL A 504 7.42 -9.32 10.77
C VAL A 504 7.15 -8.69 9.41
N LEU A 505 8.00 -7.75 9.01
CA LEU A 505 7.90 -7.08 7.71
C LEU A 505 8.37 -7.99 6.57
N LEU A 506 9.47 -8.71 6.76
CA LEU A 506 9.99 -9.67 5.78
C LEU A 506 10.31 -10.99 6.48
N GLY A 507 9.57 -12.05 6.13
CA GLY A 507 9.77 -13.38 6.70
C GLY A 507 11.15 -13.97 6.41
N ARG A 508 11.73 -13.63 5.26
CA ARG A 508 13.05 -14.05 4.77
C ARG A 508 13.54 -13.10 3.68
N VAL A 509 14.74 -12.56 3.82
CA VAL A 509 15.40 -11.74 2.80
C VAL A 509 16.91 -12.00 2.79
N ALA A 510 17.50 -12.11 1.60
CA ALA A 510 18.94 -12.28 1.42
C ALA A 510 19.63 -10.91 1.43
N LEU A 511 20.51 -10.67 2.41
CA LEU A 511 21.19 -9.37 2.59
C LEU A 511 22.67 -9.58 2.95
N PRO A 512 23.55 -8.59 2.72
CA PRO A 512 24.77 -8.47 3.51
C PRO A 512 24.39 -8.50 4.99
N ARG A 513 25.25 -9.06 5.85
CA ARG A 513 24.90 -9.21 7.28
C ARG A 513 24.47 -7.87 7.88
N PRO A 514 23.19 -7.69 8.25
CA PRO A 514 22.71 -6.42 8.80
C PRO A 514 23.40 -6.12 10.12
N ARG A 515 23.65 -4.85 10.38
CA ARG A 515 24.28 -4.36 11.61
C ARG A 515 23.46 -3.21 12.17
N ARG A 516 23.48 -3.04 13.48
CA ARG A 516 22.88 -1.87 14.13
C ARG A 516 23.39 -0.59 13.46
N GLY A 517 22.45 0.30 13.12
CA GLY A 517 22.73 1.57 12.45
C GLY A 517 22.65 1.53 10.93
N ASP A 518 22.70 0.34 10.30
CA ASP A 518 22.47 0.21 8.85
C ASP A 518 21.09 0.76 8.47
N LEU A 519 20.98 1.28 7.25
CA LEU A 519 19.71 1.69 6.66
C LEU A 519 19.18 0.57 5.77
N LEU A 520 17.94 0.18 5.99
CA LEU A 520 17.22 -0.78 5.16
C LEU A 520 16.22 -0.01 4.28
N ALA A 521 16.25 -0.23 2.97
CA ALA A 521 15.26 0.29 2.03
C ALA A 521 14.34 -0.83 1.56
N VAL A 522 13.04 -0.57 1.63
CA VAL A 522 11.96 -1.48 1.18
C VAL A 522 11.18 -0.80 0.05
N PRO A 523 11.35 -1.23 -1.21
CA PRO A 523 10.67 -0.63 -2.35
C PRO A 523 9.18 -1.02 -2.42
N ALA A 524 8.47 -0.41 -3.37
CA ALA A 524 7.05 -0.67 -3.65
C ALA A 524 6.11 -0.41 -2.45
N THR A 525 6.43 0.60 -1.64
CA THR A 525 5.73 0.96 -0.40
C THR A 525 4.97 2.29 -0.50
N GLY A 526 4.83 2.86 -1.70
CA GLY A 526 4.10 4.12 -1.88
C GLY A 526 2.57 4.00 -1.88
N ALA A 527 2.02 2.79 -1.76
CA ALA A 527 0.57 2.56 -1.80
C ALA A 527 0.13 1.67 -0.63
N TYR A 528 -0.87 2.13 0.12
CA TYR A 528 -1.50 1.43 1.25
C TYR A 528 -0.57 1.13 2.43
N THR A 529 0.62 1.72 2.45
CA THR A 529 1.53 1.68 3.61
C THR A 529 1.08 2.74 4.61
N LEU A 530 1.37 4.02 4.35
CA LEU A 530 0.97 5.11 5.25
C LEU A 530 -0.54 5.32 5.33
N ALA A 531 -1.29 5.04 4.27
CA ALA A 531 -2.75 5.14 4.30
C ALA A 531 -3.38 4.19 5.33
N MET A 532 -2.72 3.06 5.62
CA MET A 532 -3.16 2.07 6.60
C MET A 532 -2.37 2.16 7.91
N ALA A 533 -1.56 3.19 8.11
CA ALA A 533 -0.72 3.30 9.28
C ALA A 533 -1.55 3.56 10.55
N SER A 534 -1.16 2.91 11.64
CA SER A 534 -1.77 3.04 12.96
C SER A 534 -0.78 3.63 13.96
N ASN A 535 -1.27 3.99 15.14
CA ASN A 535 -0.44 4.35 16.28
C ASN A 535 -0.27 3.18 17.26
N TYR A 536 -0.22 1.94 16.75
CA TYR A 536 -0.07 0.75 17.60
C TYR A 536 1.17 0.87 18.52
N ASN A 537 1.00 0.55 19.80
CA ASN A 537 1.95 0.81 20.90
C ASN A 537 2.35 2.29 21.08
N GLY A 538 1.51 3.25 20.67
CA GLY A 538 1.80 4.68 20.79
C GLY A 538 2.91 5.16 19.85
N VAL A 539 3.22 4.41 18.78
CA VAL A 539 4.25 4.79 17.81
C VAL A 539 3.70 5.89 16.89
N PRO A 540 4.34 7.08 16.83
CA PRO A 540 3.89 8.14 15.93
C PRO A 540 4.08 7.76 14.46
N ARG A 541 3.12 8.09 13.59
CA ARG A 541 3.19 7.75 12.17
C ARG A 541 4.39 8.43 11.48
N PRO A 542 5.07 7.74 10.54
CA PRO A 542 6.26 8.27 9.86
C PRO A 542 6.04 9.55 9.05
N ALA A 543 7.12 10.29 8.82
CA ALA A 543 7.12 11.34 7.80
C ALA A 543 7.06 10.74 6.38
N ALA A 544 6.62 11.55 5.42
CA ALA A 544 6.78 11.27 4.00
C ALA A 544 7.39 12.48 3.27
N VAL A 545 8.29 12.19 2.34
CA VAL A 545 8.97 13.20 1.51
C VAL A 545 8.78 12.88 0.03
N LEU A 546 8.71 13.93 -0.80
CA LEU A 546 8.76 13.86 -2.24
C LEU A 546 10.14 14.34 -2.70
N VAL A 547 10.87 13.49 -3.40
CA VAL A 547 12.18 13.82 -3.97
C VAL A 547 12.08 14.11 -5.45
N ALA A 548 12.81 15.14 -5.90
CA ALA A 548 12.91 15.55 -7.29
C ALA A 548 14.17 16.39 -7.50
N GLY A 549 14.90 16.16 -8.59
CA GLY A 549 16.03 17.03 -8.99
C GLY A 549 17.13 17.25 -7.94
N GLY A 550 17.36 16.30 -7.04
CA GLY A 550 18.34 16.42 -5.96
C GLY A 550 17.83 17.10 -4.68
N GLU A 551 16.54 17.40 -4.59
CA GLU A 551 15.92 18.01 -3.42
C GLU A 551 14.84 17.10 -2.81
N ALA A 552 14.60 17.24 -1.50
CA ALA A 552 13.57 16.54 -0.76
C ALA A 552 12.58 17.54 -0.14
N THR A 553 11.29 17.37 -0.41
CA THR A 553 10.21 18.18 0.17
C THR A 553 9.35 17.34 1.10
N VAL A 554 9.15 17.79 2.34
CA VAL A 554 8.23 17.12 3.27
C VAL A 554 6.79 17.30 2.78
N ILE A 555 6.14 16.19 2.44
CA ILE A 555 4.72 16.16 2.02
C ILE A 555 3.79 15.67 3.14
N ARG A 556 4.37 15.08 4.19
CA ARG A 556 3.71 14.72 5.45
C ARG A 556 4.75 14.81 6.56
N ARG A 557 4.54 15.67 7.56
CA ARG A 557 5.41 15.70 8.75
C ARG A 557 5.27 14.41 9.56
N ARG A 558 6.30 14.06 10.33
CA ARG A 558 6.17 13.00 11.34
C ARG A 558 5.16 13.43 12.40
N GLU A 559 4.40 12.47 12.90
CA GLU A 559 3.66 12.70 14.15
C GLU A 559 4.63 12.75 15.33
N THR A 560 4.20 13.40 16.38
CA THR A 560 4.84 13.48 17.68
C THR A 560 3.94 12.80 18.70
N VAL A 561 4.46 12.49 19.89
CA VAL A 561 3.61 11.97 20.98
C VAL A 561 2.53 12.99 21.35
N ASP A 562 2.83 14.29 21.26
CA ASP A 562 1.86 15.37 21.51
C ASP A 562 0.67 15.32 20.54
N ASP A 563 0.89 14.93 19.28
CA ASP A 563 -0.22 14.72 18.32
C ASP A 563 -1.16 13.60 18.75
N LEU A 564 -0.63 12.56 19.40
CA LEU A 564 -1.43 11.44 19.91
C LEU A 564 -2.17 11.86 21.18
N LEU A 565 -1.49 12.58 22.09
CA LEU A 565 -2.07 13.05 23.35
C LEU A 565 -3.10 14.18 23.16
N ALA A 566 -3.09 14.87 22.02
CA ALA A 566 -4.06 15.93 21.71
C ALA A 566 -5.52 15.43 21.65
N LEU A 567 -5.74 14.11 21.65
CA LEU A 567 -7.06 13.47 21.66
C LEU A 567 -7.51 13.03 23.06
N GLU A 568 -6.66 13.19 24.07
CA GLU A 568 -6.96 12.83 25.47
C GLU A 568 -7.63 14.01 26.21
N ALA A 569 -8.45 13.68 27.22
CA ALA A 569 -9.30 14.62 27.97
C ALA A 569 -8.57 15.45 29.03
#